data_AF-A0A7W0XU87-F1
#
_entry.id   AF-A0A7W0XU87-F1
#
_cell.length_a   1.000
_cell.length_b   1.000
_cell.length_c   1.000
_cell.angle_alpha   90.00
_cell.angle_beta   90.00
_cell.angle_gamma   90.00
#
_symmetry.space_group_name_H-M   'P 1'
#
loop_
_entity.id
_entity.type
_entity.pdbx_description
1 polymer ?
#
loop_
_entity_poly.entity_id
_entity_poly.type
_entity_poly.pdbx_seq_one_letter_code
_entity_poly.pdbx_strand_id
1 'polypeptide(L)'
;MPLHPQSRAWIEALPTVPPPDPAALRAGMRAQSVQHAGAAPDLPGVRDRSLGGVAVRVYPMGDGPRPTVIVVHGGGWVGGDLETHDVTCRRLASASGWTVVAVDYRRPPEDVFPAALEDVLAVAAALR
;
A
#
# COMPACT_ATOMS: atom_id res chain seq x y z
N MET A 1 -13.63 18.61 -20.48
CA MET A 1 -12.19 18.74 -20.80
C MET A 1 -11.75 17.47 -21.53
N PRO A 2 -11.20 17.53 -22.75
CA PRO A 2 -10.80 16.32 -23.48
C PRO A 2 -9.58 15.65 -22.82
N LEU A 3 -9.50 14.32 -22.88
CA LEU A 3 -8.33 13.56 -22.42
C LEU A 3 -7.08 13.94 -23.23
N HIS A 4 -5.93 14.02 -22.58
CA HIS A 4 -4.63 14.14 -23.23
C HIS A 4 -4.40 12.95 -24.19
N PRO A 5 -3.77 13.15 -25.38
CA PRO A 5 -3.61 12.08 -26.37
C PRO A 5 -2.92 10.82 -25.83
N GLN A 6 -1.92 10.97 -24.96
CA GLN A 6 -1.23 9.84 -24.34
C GLN A 6 -2.15 8.98 -23.46
N SER A 7 -3.00 9.63 -22.64
CA SER A 7 -3.95 8.92 -21.78
C SER A 7 -5.02 8.21 -22.61
N ARG A 8 -5.46 8.84 -23.71
CA ARG A 8 -6.44 8.24 -24.63
C ARG A 8 -5.89 7.00 -25.31
N ALA A 9 -4.70 7.10 -25.90
CA ALA A 9 -4.04 5.98 -26.57
C ALA A 9 -3.79 4.81 -25.60
N TRP A 10 -3.43 5.11 -24.34
CA TRP A 10 -3.27 4.08 -23.32
C TRP A 10 -4.58 3.35 -23.01
N ILE A 11 -5.67 4.09 -22.77
CA ILE A 11 -7.01 3.50 -22.50
C ILE A 11 -7.49 2.65 -23.68
N GLU A 12 -7.32 3.14 -24.91
CA GLU A 12 -7.72 2.42 -26.13
C GLU A 12 -6.92 1.13 -26.35
N ALA A 13 -5.69 1.06 -25.82
CA ALA A 13 -4.83 -0.12 -25.91
C ALA A 13 -5.05 -1.12 -24.76
N LEU A 14 -5.85 -0.80 -23.73
CA LEU A 14 -6.06 -1.71 -22.60
C LEU A 14 -6.94 -2.89 -23.02
N PRO A 15 -6.45 -4.14 -22.91
CA PRO A 15 -7.28 -5.30 -23.15
C PRO A 15 -8.37 -5.42 -22.07
N THR A 16 -9.56 -5.87 -22.46
CA THR A 16 -10.55 -6.37 -21.50
C THR A 16 -10.14 -7.77 -21.07
N VAL A 17 -9.66 -7.88 -19.84
CA VAL A 17 -9.33 -9.16 -19.20
C VAL A 17 -10.32 -9.42 -18.07
N PRO A 18 -10.81 -10.67 -17.90
CA PRO A 18 -11.60 -11.02 -16.74
C PRO A 18 -10.80 -10.73 -15.46
N PRO A 19 -11.46 -10.34 -14.35
CA PRO A 19 -10.76 -10.12 -13.11
C PRO A 19 -9.97 -11.39 -12.75
N PRO A 20 -8.64 -11.28 -12.58
CA PRO A 20 -7.84 -12.44 -12.24
C PRO A 20 -8.28 -13.03 -10.90
N ASP A 21 -8.02 -14.32 -10.70
CA ASP A 21 -8.09 -14.92 -9.36
C ASP A 21 -7.33 -14.03 -8.35
N PRO A 22 -7.86 -13.79 -7.14
CA PRO A 22 -7.25 -12.92 -6.13
C PRO A 22 -5.76 -13.21 -5.84
N ALA A 23 -5.34 -14.48 -5.80
CA ALA A 23 -3.94 -14.81 -5.57
C ALA A 23 -3.07 -14.40 -6.78
N ALA A 24 -3.56 -14.66 -8.00
CA ALA A 24 -2.89 -14.21 -9.22
C ALA A 24 -2.82 -12.68 -9.32
N LEU A 25 -3.87 -11.96 -8.91
CA LEU A 25 -3.89 -10.49 -8.86
C LEU A 25 -2.78 -9.96 -7.94
N ARG A 26 -2.71 -10.49 -6.71
CA ARG A 26 -1.70 -10.07 -5.70
C ARG A 26 -0.28 -10.36 -6.19
N ALA A 27 -0.04 -11.53 -6.76
CA ALA A 27 1.25 -11.90 -7.34
C ALA A 27 1.64 -10.99 -8.53
N GLY A 28 0.69 -10.73 -9.44
CA GLY A 28 0.90 -9.84 -10.58
C GLY A 28 1.24 -8.41 -10.16
N MET A 29 0.54 -7.87 -9.16
CA MET A 29 0.83 -6.53 -8.63
C MET A 29 2.21 -6.45 -7.97
N ARG A 30 2.66 -7.49 -7.26
CA ARG A 30 4.03 -7.55 -6.73
C ARG A 30 5.08 -7.56 -7.84
N ALA A 31 4.88 -8.37 -8.88
CA ALA A 31 5.79 -8.38 -10.02
C ALA A 31 5.82 -7.01 -10.72
N GLN A 32 4.66 -6.39 -10.91
CA GLN A 32 4.53 -5.08 -11.53
C GLN A 32 5.18 -3.99 -10.69
N SER A 33 5.03 -4.00 -9.36
CA SER A 33 5.64 -3.00 -8.48
C SER A 33 7.16 -3.07 -8.55
N VAL A 34 7.74 -4.28 -8.56
CA VAL A 34 9.20 -4.47 -8.73
C VAL A 34 9.71 -3.85 -10.03
N GLN A 35 8.92 -3.93 -11.11
CA GLN A 35 9.29 -3.37 -12.41
C GLN A 35 9.14 -1.84 -12.49
N HIS A 36 8.12 -1.28 -11.86
CA HIS A 36 7.71 0.12 -12.09
C HIS A 36 8.02 1.07 -10.94
N ALA A 37 8.22 0.57 -9.72
CA ALA A 37 8.39 1.43 -8.56
C ALA A 37 9.70 2.25 -8.63
N GLY A 38 10.71 1.74 -9.33
CA GLY A 38 12.06 2.33 -9.39
C GLY A 38 12.83 2.16 -8.08
N ALA A 39 13.96 2.86 -7.94
CA ALA A 39 14.78 2.75 -6.73
C ALA A 39 14.05 3.29 -5.49
N ALA A 40 14.15 2.53 -4.40
CA ALA A 40 13.63 2.89 -3.10
C ALA A 40 14.64 3.74 -2.32
N PRO A 41 14.23 4.83 -1.66
CA PRO A 41 15.08 5.49 -0.68
C PRO A 41 15.53 4.51 0.41
N ASP A 42 16.83 4.51 0.71
CA ASP A 42 17.34 3.75 1.85
C ASP A 42 16.90 4.45 3.14
N LEU A 43 16.08 3.76 3.92
CA LEU A 43 15.55 4.25 5.18
C LEU A 43 15.93 3.25 6.28
N PRO A 44 16.76 3.65 7.26
CA PRO A 44 17.12 2.78 8.35
C PRO A 44 15.91 2.50 9.25
N GLY A 45 15.82 1.28 9.77
CA GLY A 45 14.84 0.91 10.79
C GLY A 45 13.43 0.62 10.29
N VAL A 46 13.22 0.52 8.98
CA VAL A 46 11.99 -0.03 8.39
C VAL A 46 11.77 -1.45 8.90
N ARG A 47 10.59 -1.74 9.43
CA ARG A 47 10.32 -3.01 10.12
C ARG A 47 8.85 -3.35 10.21
N ASP A 48 8.56 -4.64 10.20
CA ASP A 48 7.22 -5.17 10.39
C ASP A 48 6.86 -5.26 11.88
N ARG A 49 5.60 -4.96 12.21
CA ARG A 49 5.05 -4.92 13.57
C ARG A 49 3.58 -5.38 13.56
N SER A 50 3.04 -5.61 14.74
CA SER A 50 1.59 -5.74 14.96
C SER A 50 1.10 -4.54 15.77
N LEU A 51 0.07 -3.84 15.27
CA LEU A 51 -0.59 -2.73 15.95
C LEU A 51 -2.09 -3.00 15.97
N GLY A 52 -2.71 -2.96 17.15
CA GLY A 52 -4.14 -3.30 17.28
C GLY A 52 -4.48 -4.72 16.82
N GLY A 53 -3.51 -5.64 16.82
CA GLY A 53 -3.67 -7.01 16.30
C GLY A 53 -3.48 -7.14 14.79
N VAL A 54 -3.21 -6.05 14.06
CA VAL A 54 -3.06 -6.04 12.59
C VAL A 54 -1.60 -5.94 12.20
N ALA A 55 -1.19 -6.67 11.17
CA ALA A 55 0.16 -6.59 10.61
C ALA A 55 0.38 -5.23 9.91
N VAL A 56 1.50 -4.59 10.20
CA VAL A 56 1.89 -3.31 9.61
C VAL A 56 3.38 -3.28 9.29
N ARG A 57 3.80 -2.45 8.34
CA ARG A 57 5.19 -2.02 8.17
C ARG A 57 5.36 -0.59 8.63
N VAL A 58 6.32 -0.35 9.53
CA VAL A 58 6.65 0.96 10.06
C VAL A 58 7.91 1.48 9.39
N TYR A 59 7.84 2.70 8.86
CA TYR A 59 8.95 3.46 8.28
C TYR A 59 9.21 4.65 9.21
N PRO A 60 10.09 4.50 10.22
CA PRO A 60 10.32 5.53 11.22
C PRO A 60 11.12 6.70 10.63
N MET A 61 10.85 7.92 11.10
CA MET A 61 11.64 9.10 10.74
C MET A 61 12.14 9.83 11.99
N GLY A 62 13.47 9.86 12.16
CA GLY A 62 14.17 10.49 13.28
C GLY A 62 13.83 9.89 14.65
N ASP A 63 14.44 10.46 15.69
CA ASP A 63 14.20 10.05 17.08
C ASP A 63 13.08 10.89 17.72
N GLY A 64 12.23 10.24 18.54
CA GLY A 64 11.17 10.89 19.32
C GLY A 64 9.79 10.98 18.64
N PRO A 65 8.77 11.55 19.33
CA PRO A 65 7.40 11.65 18.81
C PRO A 65 7.33 12.49 17.53
N ARG A 66 6.72 11.95 16.48
CA ARG A 66 6.48 12.65 15.21
C ARG A 66 5.07 12.40 14.70
N PRO A 67 4.56 13.29 13.82
CA PRO A 67 3.35 13.00 13.06
C PRO A 67 3.48 11.64 12.36
N THR A 68 2.36 10.91 12.32
CA THR A 68 2.29 9.59 11.70
C THR A 68 1.30 9.63 10.54
N VAL A 69 1.70 9.06 9.40
CA VAL A 69 0.80 8.77 8.27
C VAL A 69 0.42 7.30 8.31
N ILE A 70 -0.88 7.00 8.31
CA ILE A 70 -1.37 5.65 8.08
C ILE A 70 -1.61 5.49 6.57
N VAL A 71 -0.93 4.52 5.96
CA VAL A 71 -1.10 4.17 4.54
C VAL A 71 -2.00 2.95 4.44
N VAL A 72 -3.12 3.14 3.77
CA VAL A 72 -4.02 2.08 3.31
C VAL A 72 -3.71 1.84 1.85
N HIS A 73 -3.02 0.74 1.55
CA HIS A 73 -2.55 0.46 0.19
C HIS A 73 -3.72 0.31 -0.80
N GLY A 74 -3.48 0.64 -2.07
CA GLY A 74 -4.43 0.42 -3.16
C GLY A 74 -4.52 -1.06 -3.56
N GLY A 75 -5.31 -1.35 -4.61
CA GLY A 75 -5.54 -2.72 -5.10
C GLY A 75 -7.02 -3.13 -5.15
N GLY A 76 -7.94 -2.16 -5.07
CA GLY A 76 -9.37 -2.44 -5.19
C GLY A 76 -9.91 -3.30 -4.05
N TRP A 77 -9.28 -3.22 -2.87
CA TRP A 77 -9.56 -4.03 -1.68
C TRP A 77 -9.23 -5.52 -1.80
N VAL A 78 -8.85 -6.02 -2.99
CA VAL A 78 -8.54 -7.44 -3.24
C VAL A 78 -7.03 -7.67 -3.40
N GLY A 79 -6.39 -6.81 -4.18
CA GLY A 79 -4.98 -6.85 -4.50
C GLY A 79 -4.13 -5.95 -3.61
N GLY A 80 -2.82 -5.90 -3.91
CA GLY A 80 -1.84 -5.15 -3.14
C GLY A 80 -1.46 -5.82 -1.82
N ASP A 81 -0.38 -5.31 -1.23
CA ASP A 81 0.20 -5.68 0.06
C ASP A 81 1.32 -4.69 0.43
N LEU A 82 2.04 -4.95 1.52
CA LEU A 82 3.17 -4.14 1.96
C LEU A 82 4.29 -4.03 0.90
N GLU A 83 4.60 -5.11 0.19
CA GLU A 83 5.66 -5.13 -0.83
C GLU A 83 5.29 -4.30 -2.06
N THR A 84 4.02 -4.34 -2.48
CA THR A 84 3.56 -3.54 -3.63
C THR A 84 3.68 -2.04 -3.42
N HIS A 85 3.65 -1.58 -2.16
CA HIS A 85 3.66 -0.15 -1.80
C HIS A 85 4.91 0.28 -1.02
N ASP A 86 5.89 -0.61 -0.81
CA ASP A 86 7.08 -0.33 0.01
C ASP A 86 7.86 0.91 -0.49
N VAL A 87 8.16 0.96 -1.78
CA VAL A 87 8.87 2.10 -2.40
C VAL A 87 8.08 3.40 -2.25
N THR A 88 6.76 3.37 -2.44
CA THR A 88 5.89 4.53 -2.27
C THR A 88 5.89 5.01 -0.82
N CYS A 89 5.82 4.09 0.15
CA CYS A 89 5.87 4.41 1.57
C CYS A 89 7.24 5.00 1.96
N ARG A 90 8.34 4.46 1.44
CA ARG A 90 9.69 5.02 1.65
C ARG A 90 9.83 6.42 1.08
N ARG A 91 9.34 6.65 -0.13
CA ARG A 91 9.32 8.00 -0.75
C ARG A 91 8.49 8.97 0.08
N LEU A 92 7.33 8.54 0.55
CA LEU A 92 6.46 9.36 1.38
C LEU A 92 7.12 9.71 2.73
N ALA A 93 7.70 8.73 3.42
CA ALA A 93 8.41 8.94 4.68
C ALA A 93 9.62 9.88 4.49
N SER A 94 10.43 9.62 3.46
CA SER A 94 11.60 10.44 3.12
C SER A 94 11.21 11.89 2.78
N ALA A 95 10.16 12.10 1.98
CA ALA A 95 9.74 13.42 1.54
C ALA A 95 9.01 14.22 2.63
N SER A 96 8.23 13.55 3.48
CA SER A 96 7.46 14.22 4.56
C SER A 96 8.26 14.41 5.85
N GLY A 97 9.28 13.57 6.10
CA GLY A 97 9.95 13.48 7.39
C GLY A 97 9.07 12.91 8.51
N TRP A 98 7.92 12.31 8.17
CA TRP A 98 6.96 11.74 9.12
C TRP A 98 7.11 10.22 9.19
N THR A 99 6.73 9.65 10.33
CA THR A 99 6.65 8.19 10.42
C THR A 99 5.51 7.70 9.55
N VAL A 100 5.76 6.69 8.72
CA VAL A 100 4.71 6.04 7.92
C VAL A 100 4.41 4.67 8.51
N VAL A 101 3.13 4.33 8.62
CA VAL A 101 2.64 3.01 9.03
C VAL A 101 1.75 2.48 7.91
N ALA A 102 2.25 1.51 7.14
CA ALA A 102 1.49 0.84 6.10
C ALA A 102 0.74 -0.36 6.68
N VAL A 103 -0.57 -0.46 6.45
CA VAL A 103 -1.42 -1.51 7.00
C VAL A 103 -1.57 -2.66 6.01
N ASP A 104 -1.26 -3.89 6.42
CA ASP A 104 -1.57 -5.11 5.66
C ASP A 104 -2.94 -5.63 6.08
N TYR A 105 -3.98 -4.89 5.68
CA TYR A 105 -5.35 -5.17 6.07
C TYR A 105 -5.85 -6.49 5.43
N ARG A 106 -6.82 -7.13 6.10
CA ARG A 106 -7.51 -8.32 5.60
C ARG A 106 -8.29 -8.03 4.31
N ARG A 107 -8.28 -8.98 3.38
CA ARG A 107 -8.80 -8.82 2.00
C ARG A 107 -9.68 -10.02 1.63
N PRO A 108 -10.72 -9.84 0.78
CA PRO A 108 -11.48 -10.94 0.22
C PRO A 108 -10.65 -11.75 -0.77
N PRO A 109 -11.03 -13.01 -1.02
CA PRO A 109 -12.25 -13.67 -0.55
C PRO A 109 -12.18 -14.20 0.89
N GLU A 110 -11.01 -14.20 1.51
CA GLU A 110 -10.78 -14.72 2.85
C GLU A 110 -11.54 -13.91 3.91
N ASP A 111 -11.51 -12.58 3.76
CA ASP A 111 -12.16 -11.65 4.66
C ASP A 111 -12.89 -10.57 3.86
N VAL A 112 -14.22 -10.61 3.87
CA VAL A 112 -15.07 -9.65 3.15
C VAL A 112 -15.27 -8.36 3.96
N PHE A 113 -15.88 -7.35 3.33
CA PHE A 113 -16.31 -6.14 4.03
C PHE A 113 -17.15 -6.52 5.28
N PRO A 114 -16.88 -5.94 6.47
CA PRO A 114 -16.06 -4.74 6.73
C PRO A 114 -14.61 -4.98 7.22
N ALA A 115 -14.05 -6.18 7.09
CA ALA A 115 -12.79 -6.57 7.74
C ALA A 115 -11.62 -5.57 7.52
N ALA A 116 -11.39 -5.11 6.29
CA ALA A 116 -10.34 -4.13 5.99
C ALA A 116 -10.53 -2.81 6.75
N LEU A 117 -11.78 -2.34 6.89
CA LEU A 117 -12.10 -1.11 7.61
C LEU A 117 -11.84 -1.28 9.11
N GLU A 118 -12.24 -2.41 9.68
CA GLU A 118 -12.00 -2.73 11.08
C GLU A 118 -10.50 -2.77 11.40
N ASP A 119 -9.70 -3.37 10.52
CA ASP A 119 -8.25 -3.43 10.69
C ASP A 119 -7.61 -2.03 10.69
N VAL A 120 -7.98 -1.17 9.73
CA VAL A 120 -7.46 0.20 9.66
C VAL A 120 -7.85 1.01 10.91
N LEU A 121 -9.10 0.86 11.38
CA LEU A 121 -9.55 1.53 12.60
C LEU A 121 -8.81 1.01 13.85
N ALA A 122 -8.53 -0.30 13.93
CA ALA A 122 -7.77 -0.89 15.02
C ALA A 122 -6.34 -0.35 15.07
N VAL A 123 -5.66 -0.23 13.92
CA VAL A 123 -4.33 0.40 13.82
C VAL A 123 -4.39 1.86 14.24
N ALA A 124 -5.37 2.62 13.74
CA ALA A 124 -5.53 4.03 14.07
C ALA A 124 -5.78 4.26 15.57
N ALA A 125 -6.54 3.38 16.22
CA ALA A 125 -6.78 3.43 17.66
C ALA A 125 -5.52 3.09 18.47
N ALA A 126 -4.68 2.16 17.99
CA ALA A 126 -3.44 1.74 18.66
C ALA A 126 -2.29 2.77 18.57
N LEU A 127 -2.44 3.80 17.74
CA LEU A 127 -1.46 4.89 17.57
C LEU A 127 -1.80 6.15 18.39
N ARG A 128 -2.89 6.11 19.18
CA ARG A 128 -3.25 7.14 20.16
C ARG A 128 -2.48 6.97 21.48
#